data_AF-A0A0L6U6F9-F1
#
_entry.id   AF-A0A0L6U6F9-F1
#
_cell.length_a   1.000
_cell.length_b   1.000
_cell.length_c   1.000
_cell.angle_alpha   90.00
_cell.angle_beta   90.00
_cell.angle_gamma   90.00
#
_symmetry.space_group_name_H-M   'P 1'
#
loop_
_entity.id
_entity.type
_entity.pdbx_description
1 polymer ?
#
loop_
_entity_poly.entity_id
_entity_poly.type
_entity_poly.pdbx_seq_one_letter_code
_entity_poly.pdbx_strand_id
1 'polypeptide(L)'
;MKIQFTSKEWMEINEFNEDLEVRFFFFSTGFKMLYYVAALQYYRKIMEGDERGAALHPMYHKMIEKLGAYQQEVLECETLVMATLLHPTF
;
A
#
# COMPACT_ATOMS: atom_id res chain seq x y z
N MET A 1 -1.55 -18.04 20.83
CA MET A 1 -1.55 -16.66 21.35
C MET A 1 -2.39 -15.81 20.42
N LYS A 2 -3.54 -15.27 20.88
CA LYS A 2 -4.32 -14.30 20.09
C LYS A 2 -3.69 -12.94 20.32
N ILE A 3 -3.17 -12.30 19.27
CA ILE A 3 -2.71 -10.91 19.33
C ILE A 3 -3.95 -10.08 19.68
N GLN A 4 -3.90 -9.35 20.79
CA GLN A 4 -4.94 -8.40 21.19
C GLN A 4 -4.40 -6.99 21.01
N PHE A 5 -5.08 -6.21 20.17
CA PHE A 5 -4.79 -4.80 19.99
C PHE A 5 -5.53 -3.98 21.04
N THR A 6 -4.87 -2.92 21.50
CA THR A 6 -5.44 -1.87 22.32
C THR A 6 -6.47 -1.05 21.52
N SER A 7 -7.31 -0.29 22.21
CA SER A 7 -8.28 0.60 21.56
C SER A 7 -7.60 1.65 20.66
N LYS A 8 -6.40 2.10 21.03
CA LYS A 8 -5.60 3.04 20.24
C LYS A 8 -5.12 2.39 18.94
N GLU A 9 -4.56 1.19 19.02
CA GLU A 9 -4.10 0.45 17.84
C GLU A 9 -5.26 0.12 16.90
N TRP A 10 -6.44 -0.21 17.42
CA TRP A 10 -7.65 -0.40 16.59
C TRP A 10 -8.10 0.88 15.87
N MET A 11 -7.99 2.03 16.54
CA MET A 11 -8.30 3.32 15.92
C MET A 11 -7.31 3.66 14.81
N GLU A 12 -6.02 3.47 15.04
CA GLU A 12 -4.96 3.65 14.03
C GLU A 12 -5.15 2.70 12.84
N ILE A 13 -5.54 1.44 13.10
CA ILE A 13 -5.89 0.48 12.04
C ILE A 13 -7.08 0.95 11.20
N ASN A 14 -8.13 1.48 11.84
CA ASN A 14 -9.32 1.95 11.14
C ASN A 14 -9.05 3.20 10.31
N GLU A 15 -8.38 4.21 10.88
CA GLU A 15 -8.02 5.44 10.17
C GLU A 15 -7.14 5.13 8.94
N PHE A 16 -6.20 4.20 9.10
CA PHE A 16 -5.37 3.74 8.01
C PHE A 16 -6.15 2.99 6.92
N ASN A 17 -7.12 2.15 7.29
CA ASN A 17 -7.95 1.45 6.33
C ASN A 17 -8.88 2.41 5.55
N GLU A 18 -9.45 3.42 6.22
CA GLU A 18 -10.29 4.45 5.56
C GLU A 18 -9.47 5.29 4.59
N ASP A 19 -8.28 5.73 5.00
CA ASP A 19 -7.36 6.49 4.14
C ASP A 19 -6.96 5.70 2.88
N LEU A 20 -6.81 4.38 3.01
CA LEU A 20 -6.54 3.49 1.89
C LEU A 20 -7.74 3.33 0.95
N GLU A 21 -8.95 3.16 1.47
CA GLU A 21 -10.16 3.06 0.63
C GLU A 21 -10.41 4.36 -0.15
N VAL A 22 -10.26 5.51 0.51
CA VAL A 22 -10.42 6.83 -0.12
C VAL A 22 -9.38 7.02 -1.24
N ARG A 23 -8.11 6.68 -1.00
CA ARG A 23 -7.09 6.74 -2.05
C ARG A 23 -7.35 5.72 -3.17
N PHE A 24 -7.93 4.56 -2.89
CA PHE A 24 -8.26 3.59 -3.93
C PHE A 24 -9.42 4.07 -4.84
N PHE A 25 -10.36 4.83 -4.29
CA PHE A 25 -11.57 5.30 -4.98
C PHE A 25 -11.33 6.52 -5.89
N PHE A 26 -10.44 7.46 -5.52
CA PHE A 26 -10.27 8.72 -6.26
C PHE A 26 -9.44 8.63 -7.55
N PHE A 27 -8.72 7.53 -7.82
CA PHE A 27 -7.86 7.43 -9.00
C PHE A 27 -8.49 6.56 -10.09
N SER A 28 -9.39 7.15 -10.86
CA SER A 28 -9.82 6.62 -12.16
C SER A 28 -8.73 6.85 -13.21
N THR A 29 -8.29 5.75 -13.84
CA THR A 29 -7.50 5.68 -15.10
C THR A 29 -6.10 6.32 -15.11
N GLY A 30 -5.04 5.50 -15.16
CA GLY A 30 -3.65 5.90 -15.47
C GLY A 30 -2.71 6.00 -14.26
N PHE A 31 -3.08 6.77 -13.23
CA PHE A 31 -2.18 7.10 -12.10
C PHE A 31 -2.01 6.01 -11.04
N LYS A 32 -2.75 4.90 -11.16
CA LYS A 32 -2.78 3.83 -10.15
C LYS A 32 -1.39 3.21 -9.91
N MET A 33 -0.62 2.95 -10.97
CA MET A 33 0.69 2.29 -10.84
C MET A 33 1.69 3.14 -10.05
N LEU A 34 1.78 4.45 -10.35
CA LEU A 34 2.64 5.40 -9.64
C LEU A 34 2.40 5.39 -8.14
N TYR A 35 1.12 5.42 -7.77
CA TYR A 35 0.70 5.40 -6.38
C TYR A 35 1.08 4.09 -5.68
N TYR A 36 0.83 2.94 -6.31
CA TYR A 36 1.19 1.64 -5.73
C TYR A 36 2.70 1.51 -5.52
N VAL A 37 3.52 1.96 -6.48
CA VAL A 37 4.98 1.94 -6.36
C VAL A 37 5.43 2.84 -5.20
N ALA A 38 4.91 4.06 -5.09
CA ALA A 38 5.26 4.98 -4.02
C ALA A 38 4.83 4.47 -2.64
N ALA A 39 3.61 3.94 -2.51
CA ALA A 39 3.09 3.37 -1.27
C ALA A 39 3.92 2.16 -0.83
N LEU A 40 4.24 1.25 -1.76
CA LEU A 40 5.04 0.06 -1.48
C LEU A 40 6.46 0.44 -1.03
N GLN A 41 7.08 1.45 -1.64
CA GLN A 41 8.37 1.98 -1.20
C GLN A 41 8.30 2.60 0.20
N TYR A 42 7.24 3.36 0.49
CA TYR A 42 7.02 3.97 1.80
C TYR A 42 6.91 2.91 2.91
N TYR A 43 6.06 1.89 2.72
CA TYR A 43 5.89 0.84 3.73
C TYR A 43 7.13 -0.05 3.88
N ARG A 44 7.88 -0.30 2.81
CA ARG A 44 9.18 -0.99 2.90
C ARG A 44 10.17 -0.22 3.77
N LYS A 45 10.27 1.10 3.58
CA LYS A 45 11.13 1.95 4.43
C LYS A 45 10.71 1.94 5.89
N ILE A 46 9.40 1.97 6.17
CA ILE A 46 8.90 1.81 7.54
C ILE A 46 9.33 0.46 8.12
N MET A 47 9.12 -0.63 7.37
CA MET A 47 9.49 -1.98 7.80
C MET A 47 10.99 -2.20 8.00
N GLU A 48 11.84 -1.52 7.23
CA GLU A 48 13.30 -1.56 7.39
C GLU A 48 13.77 -0.87 8.67
N GLY A 49 13.06 0.17 9.12
CA GLY A 49 13.34 0.91 10.35
C GLY A 49 12.58 0.41 11.58
N ASP A 50 11.64 -0.52 11.41
CA ASP A 50 10.77 -1.02 12.48
C ASP A 50 11.40 -2.22 13.20
N GLU A 51 11.27 -2.27 14.53
CA GLU A 51 11.73 -3.41 15.31
C GLU A 51 10.79 -4.60 15.10
N ARG A 52 11.35 -5.78 14.79
CA ARG A 52 10.59 -7.04 14.67
C ARG A 52 9.93 -7.38 16.02
N GLY A 53 8.74 -6.85 16.24
CA GLY A 53 8.03 -6.90 17.53
C GLY A 53 7.06 -5.75 17.77
N ALA A 54 7.13 -4.67 16.98
CA ALA A 54 6.15 -3.60 17.06
C ALA A 54 4.74 -4.12 16.73
N ALA A 55 3.74 -3.58 17.43
CA ALA A 55 2.35 -4.05 17.32
C ALA A 55 1.80 -3.97 15.88
N LEU A 56 2.30 -3.00 15.09
CA LEU A 56 1.88 -2.78 13.70
C LEU A 56 2.75 -3.54 12.69
N HIS A 57 3.81 -4.23 13.11
CA HIS A 57 4.69 -4.98 12.21
C HIS A 57 3.93 -6.00 11.33
N PRO A 58 2.99 -6.81 11.87
CA PRO A 58 2.19 -7.72 11.03
C PRO A 58 1.28 -6.99 10.04
N MET A 59 0.87 -5.76 10.37
CA MET A 59 0.01 -4.94 9.52
C MET A 59 0.78 -4.39 8.32
N TYR A 60 1.98 -3.84 8.54
CA TYR A 60 2.84 -3.37 7.45
C TYR A 60 3.26 -4.50 6.53
N HIS A 61 3.55 -5.69 7.07
CA HIS A 61 3.85 -6.88 6.26
C HIS A 61 2.69 -7.23 5.31
N LYS A 62 1.46 -7.34 5.84
CA LYS A 62 0.26 -7.59 5.03
C LYS A 62 -0.01 -6.49 4.00
N MET A 63 0.31 -5.24 4.33
CA MET A 63 0.12 -4.12 3.42
C MET A 63 1.09 -4.17 2.24
N ILE A 64 2.36 -4.50 2.49
CA ILE A 64 3.36 -4.72 1.43
C ILE A 64 2.95 -5.89 0.53
N GLU A 65 2.47 -7.00 1.10
CA GLU A 65 1.96 -8.13 0.30
C GLU A 65 0.81 -7.71 -0.62
N LYS A 66 -0.19 -7.02 -0.07
CA LYS A 66 -1.38 -6.59 -0.83
C LYS A 66 -1.03 -5.58 -1.93
N LEU A 67 -0.20 -4.58 -1.63
CA LEU A 67 0.28 -3.60 -2.61
C LEU A 67 1.18 -4.24 -3.67
N GLY A 68 1.99 -5.23 -3.29
CA GLY A 68 2.84 -5.99 -4.21
C GLY A 68 2.01 -6.80 -5.21
N ALA A 69 0.95 -7.46 -4.74
CA ALA A 69 0.00 -8.18 -5.60
C ALA A 69 -0.68 -7.23 -6.60
N TYR A 70 -1.22 -6.09 -6.13
CA TYR A 70 -1.80 -5.10 -7.04
C TYR A 70 -0.79 -4.53 -8.04
N GLN A 71 0.46 -4.29 -7.63
CA GLN A 71 1.49 -3.86 -8.54
C GLN A 71 1.73 -4.91 -9.64
N GLN A 72 1.79 -6.20 -9.29
CA GLN A 72 1.94 -7.27 -10.27
C GLN A 72 0.75 -7.35 -11.23
N GLU A 73 -0.47 -7.32 -10.72
CA GLU A 73 -1.69 -7.31 -11.55
C GLU A 73 -1.72 -6.12 -12.53
N VAL A 74 -1.27 -4.94 -12.10
CA VAL A 74 -1.18 -3.76 -12.98
C VAL A 74 -0.07 -3.90 -14.01
N LEU A 75 1.07 -4.50 -13.66
CA LEU A 75 2.18 -4.77 -14.58
C LEU A 75 1.81 -5.81 -15.66
N GLU A 76 0.85 -6.69 -15.39
CA GLU A 76 0.31 -7.63 -16.39
C GLU A 76 -0.62 -6.95 -17.41
N CYS A 77 -1.09 -5.73 -17.13
CA CYS A 77 -1.92 -4.96 -18.06
C CYS A 77 -1.07 -4.04 -18.95
N GLU A 78 -0.75 -4.51 -20.17
CA GLU A 78 0.07 -3.78 -21.15
C GLU A 78 -0.41 -2.35 -21.39
N THR A 79 -1.73 -2.13 -21.52
CA THR A 79 -2.31 -0.79 -21.70
C THR A 79 -1.99 0.15 -20.53
N LEU A 80 -2.06 -0.35 -19.28
CA LEU A 80 -1.73 0.45 -18.10
C LEU A 80 -0.23 0.71 -17.99
N VAL A 81 0.61 -0.27 -18.33
CA VAL A 81 2.07 -0.10 -18.40
C VAL A 81 2.44 0.97 -19.43
N MET A 82 1.90 0.87 -20.65
CA MET A 82 2.19 1.83 -21.71
C MET A 82 1.66 3.23 -21.39
N ALA A 83 0.46 3.35 -20.83
CA ALA A 83 -0.06 4.64 -20.38
C ALA A 83 0.80 5.28 -19.28
N THR A 84 1.40 4.46 -18.40
CA THR A 84 2.31 4.92 -17.35
C THR A 84 3.63 5.42 -17.95
N LEU A 85 4.23 4.67 -18.87
CA LEU A 85 5.51 5.02 -19.52
C LEU A 85 5.40 6.26 -20.42
N LEU A 86 4.23 6.48 -21.04
CA LEU A 86 3.99 7.63 -21.92
C LEU A 86 3.48 8.88 -21.16
N HIS A 87 3.34 8.79 -19.83
CA HIS A 87 2.87 9.90 -19.03
C HIS A 87 3.93 11.00 -18.94
N PRO A 88 3.61 12.30 -19.17
CA PRO A 88 4.60 13.38 -19.25
C PRO A 88 5.42 13.65 -17.97
N THR A 89 5.02 13.05 -16.85
CA THR A 89 5.69 13.19 -15.53
C THR A 89 6.61 12.01 -15.21
N PHE A 90 6.66 10.99 -16.09
CA PHE A 90 7.66 9.93 -16.10
C PHE A 90 8.71 10.20 -17.17
#